data_AF-A0A2V5STB5-F1
#
_entry.id   AF-A0A2V5STB5-F1
#
_cell.length_a   1.000
_cell.length_b   1.000
_cell.length_c   1.000
_cell.angle_alpha   90.00
_cell.angle_beta   90.00
_cell.angle_gamma   90.00
#
_symmetry.space_group_name_H-M   'P 1'
#
loop_
_entity.id
_entity.type
_entity.pdbx_description
1 polymer ?
#
loop_
_entity_poly.entity_id
_entity_poly.type
_entity_poly.pdbx_seq_one_letter_code
_entity_poly.pdbx_strand_id
1 'polypeptide(L)' 'DLSERILTDRDFIAAIKYLINLRRGEGTLDDIDHLGSRRVRTVGELLANQCRVGLARTERLVKERMTLCDINVDGM' A
#
# COMPACT_ATOMS: atom_id res chain seq x y z
N ASP A 1 -12.44 -11.76 0.92
CA ASP A 1 -12.55 -11.35 2.32
C ASP A 1 -11.85 -10.00 2.44
N LEU A 2 -12.47 -8.98 3.05
CA LEU A 2 -11.93 -7.60 3.10
C LEU A 2 -10.80 -7.43 4.14
N SER A 3 -10.41 -8.52 4.78
CA SER A 3 -9.37 -8.59 5.80
C SER A 3 -7.95 -8.53 5.22
N GLU A 4 -7.76 -9.01 3.98
CA GLU A 4 -6.46 -9.08 3.32
C GLU A 4 -6.17 -7.78 2.55
N ARG A 5 -5.01 -7.18 2.83
CA ARG A 5 -4.57 -5.90 2.23
C ARG A 5 -3.38 -6.05 1.27
N ILE A 6 -2.96 -7.29 1.01
CA ILE A 6 -1.86 -7.63 0.11
C ILE A 6 -2.46 -8.34 -1.09
N LEU A 7 -1.91 -8.10 -2.28
CA LEU A 7 -2.34 -8.79 -3.50
C LEU A 7 -1.81 -10.23 -3.52
N THR A 8 -2.68 -11.16 -3.88
CA THR A 8 -2.35 -12.57 -4.07
C THR A 8 -2.05 -12.87 -5.54
N ASP A 9 -1.40 -14.00 -5.80
CA ASP A 9 -1.15 -14.52 -7.16
C ASP A 9 -2.45 -14.66 -7.98
N ARG A 10 -3.55 -15.06 -7.33
CA ARG A 10 -4.87 -15.19 -7.94
C ARG A 10 -5.44 -13.86 -8.42
N ASP A 11 -5.18 -12.77 -7.70
CA ASP A 11 -5.63 -11.42 -8.09
C ASP A 11 -4.98 -10.98 -9.41
N PHE A 12 -3.68 -11.26 -9.58
CA PHE A 12 -2.96 -10.97 -10.82
C PHE A 12 -3.49 -11.80 -11.99
N ILE A 13 -3.72 -13.10 -11.79
CA ILE A 13 -4.27 -13.98 -12.82
C ILE A 13 -5.65 -13.49 -13.26
N ALA A 14 -6.50 -13.08 -12.31
CA ALA A 14 -7.83 -12.53 -12.60
C ALA A 14 -7.76 -11.20 -13.37
N ALA A 15 -6.89 -10.29 -12.96
CA ALA A 15 -6.69 -9.00 -13.63
C ALA A 15 -6.22 -9.17 -15.10
N ILE A 16 -5.28 -10.07 -15.35
CA ILE A 16 -4.79 -10.36 -16.71
C ILE A 16 -5.89 -11.00 -17.57
N LYS A 17 -6.64 -11.95 -17.02
CA LYS A 17 -7.79 -12.55 -17.72
C LYS A 17 -8.83 -11.51 -18.11
N TYR A 18 -9.16 -10.60 -17.19
CA TYR A 18 -10.07 -9.49 -17.45
C TYR A 18 -9.58 -8.61 -18.60
N LEU A 19 -8.29 -8.24 -18.61
CA LEU A 19 -7.69 -7.44 -19.68
C LEU A 19 -7.74 -8.14 -21.05
N ILE A 20 -7.50 -9.45 -21.09
CA ILE A 20 -7.59 -10.25 -22.34
C ILE A 20 -9.03 -10.29 -22.85
N ASN A 21 -10.00 -10.51 -21.98
CA ASN A 21 -11.42 -10.54 -22.35
C ASN A 21 -11.89 -9.16 -22.85
N LEU A 22 -11.46 -8.09 -22.20
CA LEU A 22 -11.73 -6.72 -22.64
C LEU A 22 -11.20 -6.45 -24.05
N ARG A 23 -9.99 -6.94 -24.38
CA ARG A 23 -9.43 -6.86 -25.74
C ARG A 23 -10.24 -7.67 -26.76
N ARG A 24 -10.89 -8.75 -26.33
CA ARG A 24 -11.80 -9.56 -27.17
C ARG A 24 -13.19 -8.93 -27.33
N GLY A 25 -13.46 -7.80 -26.68
CA GLY A 25 -14.77 -7.14 -26.67
C GLY A 25 -15.74 -7.70 -25.61
N GLU A 26 -15.26 -8.58 -24.74
CA GLU A 26 -16.02 -9.15 -23.63
C GLU A 26 -15.76 -8.33 -22.36
N GLY A 27 -16.54 -7.27 -22.17
CA GLY A 27 -16.44 -6.37 -21.01
C GLY A 27 -16.76 -4.93 -21.36
N THR A 28 -16.69 -4.05 -20.38
CA THR A 28 -16.89 -2.60 -20.54
C THR A 28 -15.61 -1.85 -20.20
N LEU A 29 -15.25 -0.86 -21.01
CA LEU A 29 -14.16 0.04 -20.69
C LEU A 29 -14.57 0.93 -19.52
N ASP A 30 -13.65 1.11 -18.57
CA ASP A 30 -13.88 1.98 -17.42
C ASP A 30 -13.81 3.46 -17.82
N ASP A 31 -14.76 4.24 -17.31
CA ASP A 31 -14.73 5.70 -17.40
C ASP A 31 -13.96 6.27 -16.20
N ILE A 32 -12.86 6.96 -16.48
CA ILE A 32 -11.96 7.54 -15.47
C ILE A 32 -12.66 8.68 -14.71
N ASP A 33 -13.63 9.34 -15.33
CA ASP A 33 -14.37 10.43 -14.70
C ASP A 33 -15.60 9.95 -13.94
N HIS A 34 -15.90 8.65 -13.98
CA HIS A 34 -16.95 8.07 -13.16
C HIS A 34 -16.64 8.28 -11.67
N LEU A 35 -17.59 8.88 -10.93
CA LEU A 35 -17.40 9.18 -9.52
C LEU A 35 -17.21 7.93 -8.66
N GLY A 36 -17.66 6.75 -9.10
CA GLY A 36 -17.32 5.48 -8.46
C GLY A 36 -15.82 5.17 -8.43
N SER A 37 -15.06 5.68 -9.40
CA SER A 37 -13.59 5.60 -9.48
C SER A 37 -12.89 6.81 -8.83
N ARG A 38 -13.64 7.78 -8.29
CA ARG A 38 -13.13 8.97 -7.61
C ARG A 38 -13.44 8.88 -6.11
N ARG A 39 -12.40 8.93 -5.27
CA ARG A 39 -12.55 8.90 -3.81
C ARG A 39 -12.10 10.22 -3.18
N VAL A 40 -12.98 10.86 -2.42
CA VAL A 40 -12.66 12.06 -1.64
C VAL A 40 -11.87 11.66 -0.39
N ARG A 41 -10.74 12.33 -0.14
CA ARG A 41 -9.96 12.19 1.10
C ARG A 41 -10.24 13.37 2.01
N THR A 42 -10.64 13.11 3.25
CA THR A 42 -10.85 14.15 4.25
C THR A 42 -9.53 14.57 4.90
N VAL A 43 -9.52 15.73 5.57
CA VAL A 43 -8.34 16.24 6.28
C VAL A 43 -7.78 15.23 7.28
N GLY A 44 -8.64 14.50 7.98
CA GLY A 44 -8.24 13.45 8.93
C GLY A 44 -7.46 12.30 8.27
N GLU A 45 -7.88 11.85 7.07
CA GLU A 45 -7.15 10.81 6.33
C GLU A 45 -5.77 11.30 5.87
N LEU A 46 -5.70 12.55 5.40
CA LEU A 46 -4.44 13.15 4.96
C LEU A 46 -3.46 13.27 6.13
N LEU A 47 -3.91 13.76 7.28
CA LEU A 47 -3.10 13.86 8.50
C LEU A 47 -2.66 12.48 9.00
N ALA A 48 -3.57 11.50 9.06
CA ALA A 48 -3.25 10.14 9.48
C ALA A 48 -2.17 9.52 8.58
N ASN A 49 -2.23 9.74 7.27
CA ASN A 49 -1.20 9.25 6.34
C ASN A 49 0.16 9.92 6.60
N GLN A 50 0.20 11.23 6.84
CA GLN A 50 1.44 11.94 7.18
C GLN A 50 2.03 11.44 8.50
N CYS A 51 1.21 11.30 9.54
CA CYS A 51 1.64 10.74 10.83
C CYS A 51 2.20 9.32 10.67
N ARG A 52 1.53 8.46 9.90
CA ARG A 52 2.00 7.09 9.64
C ARG A 52 3.39 7.06 9.00
N VAL A 53 3.62 7.89 7.97
CA VAL A 53 4.93 7.98 7.31
C VAL A 53 5.99 8.54 8.26
N GLY A 54 5.65 9.55 9.06
CA GLY A 54 6.52 10.10 10.09
C GLY A 54 6.93 9.05 11.13
N LEU A 55 5.97 8.29 11.64
CA LEU A 55 6.21 7.23 12.62
C LEU A 55 7.06 6.08 12.06
N ALA A 56 6.81 5.65 10.82
CA ALA A 56 7.62 4.62 10.17
C ALA A 56 9.09 5.05 10.04
N ARG A 57 9.35 6.35 9.79
CA ARG A 57 10.71 6.89 9.75
C ARG A 57 11.35 6.91 11.13
N THR A 58 10.63 7.34 12.16
CA THR A 58 11.15 7.34 13.54
C THR A 58 11.41 5.92 14.03
N GLU A 59 10.54 4.97 13.71
CA GLU A 59 10.72 3.55 14.04
C GLU A 59 12.03 3.02 13.46
N ARG A 60 12.30 3.31 12.18
CA ARG A 60 13.54 2.91 11.51
C ARG A 60 14.77 3.50 12.20
N LEU A 61 14.74 4.81 12.52
CA LEU A 61 15.84 5.48 13.21
C LEU A 61 16.11 4.86 14.59
N VAL A 62 15.06 4.55 15.35
CA VAL A 62 15.20 3.92 16.67
C VAL A 62 15.82 2.53 16.55
N LYS A 63 15.33 1.71 15.61
CA LYS A 63 15.90 0.38 15.33
C LYS A 63 17.38 0.47 14.96
N GLU A 64 17.75 1.36 14.05
CA GLU A 64 19.15 1.58 13.64
C GLU A 64 20.03 2.02 14.82
N ARG A 65 19.53 2.87 15.71
CA ARG A 65 20.26 3.32 16.92
C ARG A 65 20.42 2.21 17.96
N MET A 66 19.41 1.36 18.16
CA MET A 66 19.49 0.23 19.08
C MET A 66 20.60 -0.73 18.68
N THR A 67 20.71 -1.08 17.38
CA THR A 67 21.76 -1.99 16.89
C THR A 67 23.17 -1.42 17.09
N LEU A 68 23.36 -0.10 17.03
CA LEU A 68 24.66 0.55 17.28
C LEU A 68 25.06 0.58 18.76
N CYS A 69 24.08 0.65 19.67
CA CYS A 69 24.35 0.62 21.10
C CYS A 69 24.78 -0.78 21.57
N ASP A 70 24.13 -1.84 21.08
CA ASP A 70 24.48 -3.23 21.46
C ASP A 70 25.94 -3.58 21.12
N ILE A 71 26.44 -3.12 19.96
CA ILE A 71 27.84 -3.35 19.54
C ILE A 71 28.86 -2.69 20.48
N ASN A 72 28.52 -1.59 21.12
CA ASN A 72 29.45 -0.86 22.01
C ASN A 72 29.46 -1.42 23.44
N VAL A 73 28.44 -2.18 23.86
CA VAL A 73 28.36 -2.73 25.22
C VAL A 73 29.16 -4.03 25.35
N ASP A 74 29.29 -4.82 24.28
CA ASP A 74 30.09 -6.06 24.26
C ASP A 74 31.62 -5.81 24.06
N GLY A 75 32.02 -4.54 23.89
CA GLY A 75 33.42 -4.11 23.76
C GLY A 75 34.05 -3.55 25.04
N MET A 76 33.33 -3.59 26.16
CA MET A 76 33.80 -3.20 27.51
C MET A 76 33.89 -4.40 28.44
#